data_AF-A0A415DV51-F1
#
_entry.id   AF-A0A415DV51-F1
#
_cell.length_a   1.000
_cell.length_b   1.000
_cell.length_c   1.000
_cell.angle_alpha   90.00
_cell.angle_beta   90.00
_cell.angle_gamma   90.00
#
_symmetry.space_group_name_H-M   'P 1'
#
loop_
_entity.id
_entity.type
_entity.pdbx_description
1 polymer ?
#
loop_
_entity_poly.entity_id
_entity_poly.type
_entity_poly.pdbx_seq_one_letter_code
_entity_poly.pdbx_strand_id
1 'polypeptide(L)'
;MTSPKQKHQNMKNQVDFLKINGGAYGAINLNNMIPVVRSAVRPLRFDMLPCSTVTERQYKDLLLNQYRWCQKNGESIMKRAARLYELMEKRPPESLQKRCCDYKLLEEKCKLYVEGTGCAQR
;
A
#
# COMPACT_ATOMS: atom_id res chain seq x y z
N MET A 1 3.23 -0.23 -2.15
CA MET A 1 4.51 -0.16 -1.41
C MET A 1 5.62 0.26 -2.36
N THR A 2 6.71 0.84 -1.86
CA THR A 2 7.88 1.24 -2.66
C THR A 2 9.15 0.62 -2.05
N SER A 3 10.08 0.18 -2.90
CA SER A 3 11.34 -0.43 -2.50
C SER A 3 12.22 0.55 -1.70
N PRO A 4 13.19 0.05 -0.90
CA PRO A 4 14.21 0.91 -0.29
C PRO A 4 14.90 1.79 -1.33
N LYS A 5 15.02 3.09 -1.01
CA LYS A 5 15.73 4.08 -1.82
C LYS A 5 16.51 4.97 -0.87
N GLN A 6 17.65 5.50 -1.30
CA GLN A 6 18.50 6.34 -0.45
C GLN A 6 17.70 7.49 0.19
N LYS A 7 16.82 8.13 -0.59
CA LYS A 7 15.94 9.20 -0.09
C LYS A 7 15.03 8.80 1.08
N HIS A 8 14.64 7.53 1.21
CA HIS A 8 13.75 7.08 2.28
C HIS A 8 14.42 7.14 3.66
N GLN A 9 15.75 7.13 3.74
CA GLN A 9 16.48 7.30 5.01
C GLN A 9 16.23 8.72 5.57
N ASN A 10 16.24 9.72 4.69
CA ASN A 10 16.13 11.14 5.07
C ASN A 10 14.69 11.64 5.10
N MET A 11 13.78 11.02 4.34
CA MET A 11 12.37 11.41 4.33
C MET A 11 11.74 11.21 5.71
N LYS A 12 10.92 12.17 6.12
CA LYS A 12 10.08 12.06 7.32
C LYS A 12 8.80 11.30 6.99
N ASN A 13 8.24 10.63 8.00
CA ASN A 13 6.86 10.15 7.88
C ASN A 13 5.94 11.35 7.70
N GLN A 14 4.97 11.22 6.81
CA GLN A 14 3.91 12.19 6.59
C GLN A 14 2.56 11.53 6.85
N VAL A 15 1.47 12.30 6.79
CA VAL A 15 0.10 11.75 6.91
C VAL A 15 -0.18 10.68 5.85
N ASP A 16 0.47 10.81 4.69
CA ASP A 16 0.24 10.03 3.49
C ASP A 16 1.41 9.10 3.10
N PHE A 17 2.49 9.12 3.88
CA PHE A 17 3.72 8.36 3.62
C PHE A 17 4.28 7.77 4.92
N LEU A 18 4.49 6.45 4.93
CA LEU A 18 4.96 5.71 6.10
C LEU A 18 6.19 4.88 5.76
N LYS A 19 7.30 5.12 6.45
CA LYS A 19 8.53 4.32 6.34
C LYS A 19 8.37 2.96 6.99
N ILE A 20 8.92 1.93 6.35
CA ILE A 20 9.02 0.57 6.89
C ILE A 20 10.41 0.41 7.50
N ASN A 21 10.46 0.10 8.80
CA ASN A 21 11.70 -0.01 9.57
C ASN A 21 12.65 1.19 9.37
N GLY A 22 12.16 2.41 9.64
CA GLY A 22 12.95 3.64 9.49
C GLY A 22 13.31 4.02 8.05
N GLY A 23 12.86 3.24 7.05
CA GLY A 23 13.18 3.41 5.63
C GLY A 23 14.07 2.30 5.08
N ALA A 24 14.65 1.46 5.95
CA ALA A 24 15.53 0.36 5.56
C ALA A 24 14.83 -0.67 4.67
N TYR A 25 13.52 -0.89 4.88
CA TYR A 25 12.71 -1.81 4.07
C TYR A 25 11.78 -1.07 3.10
N GLY A 26 12.03 0.21 2.83
CA GLY A 26 11.22 1.02 1.94
C GLY A 26 10.08 1.73 2.66
N ALA A 27 8.95 1.90 1.98
CA ALA A 27 7.82 2.67 2.49
C ALA A 27 6.45 2.22 1.95
N ILE A 28 5.41 2.61 2.67
CA ILE A 28 4.00 2.51 2.30
C ILE A 28 3.53 3.90 1.86
N ASN A 29 3.07 4.00 0.62
CA ASN A 29 2.49 5.21 0.03
C ASN A 29 0.97 5.15 0.23
N LEU A 30 0.48 5.73 1.32
CA LEU A 30 -0.96 5.74 1.62
C LEU A 30 -1.72 6.68 0.68
N ASN A 31 -1.07 7.74 0.17
CA ASN A 31 -1.63 8.58 -0.89
C ASN A 31 -2.08 7.78 -2.13
N ASN A 32 -1.44 6.63 -2.41
CA ASN A 32 -1.73 5.77 -3.55
C ASN A 32 -2.52 4.50 -3.17
N MET A 33 -3.24 4.49 -2.04
CA MET A 33 -4.14 3.38 -1.73
C MET A 33 -5.33 3.38 -2.71
N ILE A 34 -5.77 2.18 -3.08
CA ILE A 34 -6.84 1.98 -4.06
C ILE A 34 -7.85 0.95 -3.51
N PRO A 35 -9.15 1.10 -3.82
CA PRO A 35 -10.12 0.05 -3.61
C PRO A 35 -9.83 -1.12 -4.54
N VAL A 36 -10.00 -2.34 -4.05
CA VAL A 36 -9.78 -3.57 -4.82
C VAL A 36 -10.88 -4.58 -4.54
N VAL A 37 -11.19 -5.38 -5.54
CA VAL A 37 -12.12 -6.51 -5.41
C VAL A 37 -11.33 -7.78 -5.18
N ARG A 38 -11.84 -8.68 -4.34
CA ARG A 38 -11.10 -9.90 -3.94
C ARG A 38 -10.74 -10.78 -5.15
N SER A 39 -11.58 -10.82 -6.17
CA SER A 39 -11.35 -11.58 -7.41
C SER A 39 -10.18 -11.03 -8.25
N ALA A 40 -9.90 -9.73 -8.16
CA ALA A 40 -8.81 -9.05 -8.88
C ALA A 40 -7.47 -9.09 -8.14
N VAL A 41 -7.42 -9.64 -6.91
CA VAL A 41 -6.19 -9.74 -6.13
C VAL A 41 -5.71 -11.19 -6.09
N ARG A 42 -4.41 -11.38 -6.33
CA ARG A 42 -3.74 -12.67 -6.15
C ARG A 42 -2.81 -12.59 -4.94
N PRO A 43 -3.00 -13.45 -3.93
CA PRO A 43 -2.07 -13.51 -2.80
C PRO A 43 -0.66 -13.88 -3.26
N LEU A 44 0.33 -13.16 -2.76
CA LEU A 44 1.72 -13.51 -2.98
C LEU A 44 2.11 -14.67 -2.05
N ARG A 45 2.55 -15.78 -2.65
CA ARG A 45 3.01 -16.98 -1.96
C ARG A 45 4.52 -16.92 -1.77
N PHE A 46 5.00 -16.57 -0.57
CA PHE A 46 6.44 -16.43 -0.32
C PHE A 46 7.22 -17.73 -0.52
N ASP A 47 6.59 -18.88 -0.26
CA ASP A 47 7.12 -20.21 -0.49
C ASP A 47 7.38 -20.50 -1.98
N MET A 48 6.60 -19.88 -2.88
CA MET A 48 6.72 -20.03 -4.33
C MET A 48 7.68 -19.02 -4.99
N LEU A 49 8.25 -18.09 -4.22
CA LEU A 49 9.22 -17.13 -4.76
C LEU A 49 10.54 -17.83 -5.12
N PRO A 50 11.14 -17.51 -6.28
CA PRO A 50 12.47 -17.97 -6.65
C PRO A 50 13.50 -17.67 -5.55
N CYS A 51 14.48 -18.55 -5.40
CA CYS A 51 15.55 -18.42 -4.40
C CYS A 51 16.87 -19.05 -4.86
N SER A 52 17.03 -19.26 -6.17
CA SER A 52 18.20 -19.94 -6.75
C SER A 52 19.43 -19.02 -6.75
N THR A 53 19.23 -17.72 -6.98
CA THR A 53 20.30 -16.72 -6.98
C THR A 53 20.37 -15.95 -5.65
N VAL A 54 21.51 -15.31 -5.40
CA VAL A 54 21.69 -14.43 -4.22
C VAL A 54 20.67 -13.29 -4.24
N THR A 55 20.46 -12.66 -5.40
CA THR A 55 19.53 -11.54 -5.56
C THR A 55 18.09 -11.94 -5.28
N GLU A 56 17.67 -13.12 -5.74
CA GLU A 56 16.33 -13.67 -5.46
C GLU A 56 16.13 -13.92 -3.96
N ARG A 57 17.12 -14.51 -3.28
CA ARG A 57 17.07 -14.72 -1.82
C ARG A 57 16.96 -13.40 -1.06
N GLN A 58 17.77 -12.41 -1.42
CA GLN A 58 17.72 -11.07 -0.82
C GLN A 58 16.36 -10.41 -1.02
N TYR A 59 15.76 -10.55 -2.21
CA TYR A 59 14.43 -10.01 -2.48
C TYR A 59 13.35 -10.72 -1.64
N LYS A 60 13.39 -12.05 -1.55
CA LYS A 60 12.50 -12.84 -0.70
C LYS A 60 12.61 -12.44 0.77
N ASP A 61 13.83 -12.28 1.28
CA ASP A 61 14.08 -11.83 2.65
C ASP A 61 13.55 -10.42 2.90
N LEU A 62 13.74 -9.51 1.94
CA LEU A 62 13.18 -8.15 2.01
C LEU A 62 11.65 -8.20 2.13
N LEU A 63 10.98 -9.00 1.30
CA LEU A 63 9.52 -9.13 1.35
C LEU A 63 9.02 -9.73 2.67
N LEU A 64 9.71 -10.74 3.21
CA LEU A 64 9.38 -11.33 4.52
C LEU A 64 9.56 -10.32 5.66
N ASN A 65 10.63 -9.53 5.62
CA ASN A 65 10.90 -8.48 6.60
C ASN A 65 9.83 -7.37 6.54
N GLN A 66 9.44 -6.96 5.33
CA GLN A 66 8.33 -6.04 5.11
C GLN A 66 7.02 -6.60 5.67
N TYR A 67 6.69 -7.85 5.35
CA TYR A 67 5.49 -8.52 5.84
C TYR A 67 5.44 -8.57 7.37
N ARG A 68 6.51 -9.04 8.03
CA ARG A 68 6.61 -9.09 9.49
C ARG A 68 6.46 -7.72 10.13
N TRP A 69 7.10 -6.70 9.54
CA TRP A 69 6.97 -5.33 10.03
C TRP A 69 5.53 -4.82 9.90
N CYS A 70 4.87 -5.05 8.76
CA CYS A 70 3.48 -4.66 8.55
C CYS A 70 2.54 -5.38 9.52
N GLN A 71 2.73 -6.69 9.77
CA GLN A 71 1.96 -7.44 10.77
C GLN A 71 2.07 -6.81 12.16
N LYS A 72 3.30 -6.52 12.62
CA LYS A 72 3.55 -5.89 13.92
C LYS A 72 2.94 -4.47 14.04
N ASN A 73 2.83 -3.75 12.92
CA ASN A 73 2.39 -2.35 12.89
C ASN A 73 0.98 -2.19 12.27
N GLY A 74 0.23 -3.28 12.10
CA GLY A 74 -1.02 -3.30 11.32
C GLY A 74 -2.04 -2.28 11.79
N GLU A 75 -2.27 -2.19 13.10
CA GLU A 75 -3.20 -1.23 13.69
C GLU A 75 -2.83 0.22 13.37
N SER A 76 -1.54 0.56 13.50
CA SER A 76 -1.02 1.90 13.18
C SER A 76 -1.18 2.23 11.69
N ILE A 77 -0.96 1.25 10.81
CA ILE A 77 -1.16 1.41 9.36
C ILE A 77 -2.63 1.68 9.07
N MET A 78 -3.55 0.89 9.62
CA MET A 78 -5.00 1.05 9.42
C MET A 78 -5.49 2.40 9.94
N LYS A 79 -5.08 2.80 11.15
CA LYS A 79 -5.44 4.10 11.74
C LYS A 79 -4.96 5.28 10.89
N ARG A 80 -3.76 5.19 10.31
CA ARG A 80 -3.23 6.23 9.41
C ARG A 80 -3.97 6.28 8.08
N ALA A 81 -4.28 5.11 7.49
CA ALA A 81 -5.05 5.02 6.26
C ALA A 81 -6.46 5.62 6.43
N ALA A 82 -7.16 5.25 7.50
CA ALA A 82 -8.49 5.81 7.82
C ALA A 82 -8.43 7.32 8.02
N ARG A 83 -7.46 7.83 8.79
CA ARG A 83 -7.27 9.26 8.99
C ARG A 83 -6.99 10.01 7.69
N LEU A 84 -6.17 9.44 6.80
CA LEU A 84 -5.89 10.04 5.50
C LEU A 84 -7.17 10.10 4.65
N TYR A 85 -7.93 9.02 4.62
CA TYR A 85 -9.20 8.94 3.89
C TYR A 85 -10.19 10.02 4.36
N GLU A 86 -10.43 10.12 5.68
CA GLU A 86 -11.30 11.15 6.28
C GLU A 86 -10.82 12.57 5.98
N LEU A 87 -9.49 12.79 5.98
CA LEU A 87 -8.91 14.09 5.66
C LEU A 87 -9.16 14.46 4.19
N MET A 88 -9.10 13.48 3.29
CA MET A 88 -9.35 13.65 1.86
C MET A 88 -10.83 13.92 1.54
N GLU A 89 -11.76 13.40 2.34
CA GLU A 89 -13.21 13.65 2.18
C GLU A 89 -13.68 15.04 2.64
N LYS A 90 -12.92 15.69 3.54
CA LYS A 90 -13.29 17.00 4.09
C LYS A 90 -12.81 18.12 3.16
N ARG A 91 -11.77 18.84 3.58
CA ARG A 91 -11.13 19.90 2.79
C ARG A 91 -9.62 19.73 2.90
N PRO A 92 -9.03 18.79 2.14
CA PRO A 92 -7.60 18.54 2.21
C PRO A 92 -6.83 19.77 1.70
N PRO A 93 -5.60 20.00 2.18
CA PRO A 93 -4.69 20.95 1.55
C PRO A 93 -4.48 20.60 0.08
N GLU A 94 -4.40 21.61 -0.79
CA GLU A 94 -4.24 21.41 -2.24
C GLU A 94 -3.02 20.54 -2.59
N SER A 95 -1.92 20.71 -1.85
CA SER A 95 -0.70 19.91 -2.01
C SER A 95 -0.91 18.42 -1.68
N LEU A 96 -1.78 18.12 -0.71
CA LEU A 96 -2.15 16.74 -0.36
C LEU A 96 -3.11 16.16 -1.40
N GLN A 97 -4.05 16.97 -1.89
CA GLN A 97 -4.99 16.55 -2.92
C GLN A 97 -4.30 16.22 -4.25
N LYS A 98 -3.35 17.05 -4.69
CA LYS A 98 -2.59 16.83 -5.94
C LYS A 98 -1.79 15.53 -5.97
N ARG A 99 -1.43 14.98 -4.82
CA ARG A 99 -0.59 13.76 -4.71
C ARG A 99 -1.34 12.53 -4.25
N CYS A 100 -2.57 12.65 -3.76
CA CYS A 100 -3.41 11.51 -3.42
C CYS A 100 -4.27 11.10 -4.60
N CYS A 101 -4.58 9.80 -4.68
CA CYS A 101 -5.61 9.33 -5.59
C CYS A 101 -6.98 9.92 -5.21
N ASP A 102 -7.84 10.10 -6.20
CA ASP A 102 -9.25 10.39 -5.96
C ASP A 102 -9.96 9.11 -5.50
N TYR A 103 -10.06 8.93 -4.18
CA TYR A 103 -10.62 7.71 -3.59
C TYR A 103 -12.08 7.50 -3.98
N LYS A 104 -12.89 8.57 -4.08
CA LYS A 104 -14.31 8.46 -4.44
C LYS A 104 -14.49 8.04 -5.89
N LEU A 105 -13.74 8.64 -6.79
CA LEU A 105 -13.74 8.22 -8.19
C LEU A 105 -13.29 6.76 -8.34
N LEU A 106 -12.23 6.36 -7.64
CA LEU A 106 -11.76 4.98 -7.69
C LEU A 106 -12.76 3.98 -7.11
N GLU A 107 -13.47 4.32 -6.04
CA GLU A 107 -14.53 3.48 -5.46
C GLU A 107 -15.69 3.29 -6.43
N GLU A 108 -16.12 4.37 -7.11
CA GLU A 108 -17.15 4.31 -8.14
C GLU A 108 -16.72 3.39 -9.29
N LYS A 109 -15.50 3.56 -9.82
CA LYS A 109 -15.00 2.71 -10.92
C LYS A 109 -14.76 1.27 -10.48
N CYS A 110 -14.40 1.05 -9.22
CA CYS A 110 -14.27 -0.29 -8.64
C CYS A 110 -15.61 -1.03 -8.61
N LYS A 111 -16.72 -0.34 -8.29
CA LYS A 111 -18.07 -0.91 -8.35
C LYS A 111 -18.47 -1.31 -9.77
N LEU A 112 -18.23 -0.43 -10.74
CA LEU A 112 -18.50 -0.73 -12.17
C LEU A 112 -17.71 -1.93 -12.66
N TYR A 113 -16.47 -2.10 -12.20
CA TYR A 113 -15.66 -3.29 -12.52
C TYR A 113 -16.31 -4.59 -11.99
N VAL A 114 -16.91 -4.57 -10.79
CA VAL A 114 -17.64 -5.74 -10.25
C VAL A 114 -18.87 -6.06 -11.09
N GLU A 115 -19.66 -5.04 -11.41
CA GLU A 115 -20.89 -5.17 -12.20
C GLU A 115 -20.60 -5.71 -13.60
N GLY A 116 -19.57 -5.18 -14.27
CA GLY A 116 -19.18 -5.60 -15.61
C GLY A 116 -18.49 -6.96 -15.68
N THR A 117 -17.89 -7.45 -14.59
CA THR A 117 -17.23 -8.77 -14.56
C THR A 117 -18.16 -9.90 -14.12
N GLY A 118 -19.44 -9.62 -13.84
CA GLY A 118 -20.37 -10.62 -13.32
C GLY A 118 -19.95 -11.21 -11.96
N CYS A 119 -18.98 -10.58 -11.28
CA CYS A 119 -18.49 -10.98 -9.95
C CYS A 119 -19.47 -10.53 -8.83
N ALA A 120 -20.77 -10.52 -9.14
CA ALA A 120 -21.80 -10.35 -8.14
C ALA A 120 -21.66 -11.49 -7.12
N GLN A 121 -21.35 -11.07 -5.89
CA GLN A 121 -21.28 -11.83 -4.65
C GLN A 121 -22.03 -13.17 -4.71
N ARG A 122 -21.28 -14.26 -4.80
CA ARG A 122 -21.68 -15.57 -4.27
C ARG A 122 -20.86 -15.86 -3.03
#